data_AF-A0A380DIS5-F1
#
_entry.id   AF-A0A380DIS5-F1
#
_cell.length_a   1.000
_cell.length_b   1.000
_cell.length_c   1.000
_cell.angle_alpha   90.00
_cell.angle_beta   90.00
_cell.angle_gamma   90.00
#
_symmetry.space_group_name_H-M   'P 1'
#
loop_
_entity.id
_entity.type
_entity.pdbx_description
1 polymer ?
#
loop_
_entity_poly.entity_id
_entity_poly.type
_entity_poly.pdbx_seq_one_letter_code
_entity_poly.pdbx_strand_id
1 'polypeptide(L)'
;MELSPDIANVDNTDSKKSETKPLTTPMTAKMDTTITPFQIIHSKNDHPEGTIATVSNVNKLTKPLKNKEVKSVEHVRRDHNLMIPDLSSDFTLFDFTYDLPLSTYLGQVLNMNAKVPNHFNFNRLVIDHDADDNIVLYAISKDRHDYVN
;
A
#
# COMPACT_ATOMS: atom_id res chain seq x y z
N MET A 1 -5.83 -8.23 57.30
CA MET A 1 -4.83 -7.23 57.70
C MET A 1 -4.17 -6.75 56.43
N GLU A 2 -4.54 -5.54 55.98
CA GLU A 2 -3.86 -4.85 54.87
C GLU A 2 -2.70 -4.03 55.44
N LEU A 3 -1.53 -4.13 54.81
CA LEU A 3 -0.37 -3.29 55.10
C LEU A 3 -0.32 -2.21 54.02
N SER A 4 -0.78 -1.00 54.34
CA SER A 4 -0.56 0.19 53.52
C SER A 4 0.79 0.79 53.93
N PRO A 5 1.78 0.92 53.04
CA PRO A 5 2.97 1.72 53.35
C PRO A 5 2.63 3.20 53.17
N ASP A 6 2.61 3.89 54.31
CA ASP A 6 2.58 5.34 54.45
C ASP A 6 3.87 5.91 53.84
N ILE A 7 3.75 6.79 52.84
CA ILE A 7 4.89 7.49 52.24
C ILE A 7 4.92 8.90 52.81
N ALA A 8 5.89 9.17 53.68
CA ALA A 8 6.29 10.53 53.98
C ALA A 8 7.78 10.64 54.31
N ASN A 9 8.49 11.29 53.37
CA ASN A 9 9.50 12.33 53.59
C ASN A 9 10.88 11.88 54.12
N VAL A 10 12.06 12.36 53.71
CA VAL A 10 12.57 13.42 52.83
C VAL A 10 13.97 12.90 52.43
N ASP A 11 14.50 13.17 51.24
CA ASP A 11 15.81 13.83 51.22
C ASP A 11 16.04 14.60 49.92
N ASN A 12 16.43 15.85 50.10
CA ASN A 12 16.61 16.86 49.08
C ASN A 12 18.10 16.86 48.70
N THR A 13 18.45 16.36 47.51
CA THR A 13 19.77 16.64 46.93
C THR A 13 19.71 16.85 45.42
N ASP A 14 19.99 18.10 45.06
CA ASP A 14 20.55 18.62 43.82
C ASP A 14 21.06 17.56 42.82
N SER A 15 20.36 17.40 41.69
CA SER A 15 20.89 16.65 40.55
C SER A 15 20.41 17.23 39.23
N LYS A 16 21.28 18.08 38.68
CA LYS A 16 21.55 18.33 37.25
C LYS A 16 20.47 17.80 36.30
N LYS A 17 19.76 18.74 35.68
CA LYS A 17 18.94 18.57 34.48
C LYS A 17 19.73 17.77 33.44
N SER A 18 19.57 16.45 33.39
CA SER A 18 20.12 15.64 32.32
C SER A 18 19.20 15.87 31.13
N GLU A 19 19.71 16.60 30.14
CA GLU A 19 19.13 16.53 28.81
C GLU A 19 19.27 15.08 28.36
N THR A 20 18.16 14.35 28.40
CA THR A 20 18.04 13.04 27.76
C THR A 20 18.22 13.26 26.26
N LYS A 21 19.47 13.15 25.80
CA LYS A 21 19.75 12.93 24.38
C LYS A 21 18.91 11.72 23.94
N PRO A 22 18.11 11.82 22.88
CA PRO A 22 17.38 10.67 22.37
C PRO A 22 18.39 9.56 22.09
N LEU A 23 18.09 8.35 22.58
CA LEU A 23 19.00 7.21 22.60
C LEU A 23 19.28 6.63 21.20
N THR A 24 18.75 7.24 20.15
CA THR A 24 18.93 6.83 18.77
C THR A 24 18.84 8.06 17.87
N THR A 25 19.66 8.09 16.82
CA THR A 25 19.42 8.95 15.65
C THR A 25 18.01 8.68 15.13
N PRO A 26 17.25 9.69 14.64
CA PRO A 26 16.03 9.45 13.88
C PRO A 26 16.34 8.39 12.83
N MET A 27 15.50 7.37 12.68
CA MET A 27 15.68 6.37 11.64
C MET A 27 15.70 7.07 10.27
N THR A 28 16.90 7.34 9.74
CA THR A 28 17.17 7.61 8.33
C THR A 28 17.36 6.31 7.56
N ALA A 29 16.98 5.18 8.15
CA ALA A 29 16.73 3.97 7.38
C ALA A 29 15.55 4.30 6.47
N LYS A 30 15.81 4.39 5.15
CA LYS A 30 14.75 4.15 4.17
C LYS A 30 14.14 2.82 4.60
N MET A 31 12.95 2.86 5.17
CA MET A 31 12.18 1.65 5.33
C MET A 31 11.96 1.16 3.90
N ASP A 32 12.79 0.21 3.45
CA ASP A 32 12.43 -0.74 2.41
C ASP A 32 11.32 -1.64 2.99
N THR A 33 10.22 -1.02 3.44
CA THR A 33 8.95 -1.71 3.64
C THR A 33 8.53 -2.14 2.26
N THR A 34 9.02 -3.31 1.87
CA THR A 34 8.78 -3.84 0.54
C THR A 34 7.31 -4.24 0.52
N ILE A 35 6.46 -3.33 0.03
CA ILE A 35 5.06 -3.63 -0.27
C ILE A 35 5.09 -4.55 -1.49
N THR A 36 5.24 -5.83 -1.23
CA THR A 36 5.20 -6.91 -2.23
C THR A 36 3.84 -7.59 -2.18
N PRO A 37 3.21 -7.85 -3.34
CA PRO A 37 2.11 -8.80 -3.41
C PRO A 37 2.55 -10.19 -2.95
N PHE A 38 1.59 -11.05 -2.69
CA PHE A 38 1.79 -12.47 -2.48
C PHE A 38 1.99 -13.20 -3.80
N GLN A 39 1.19 -12.86 -4.81
CA GLN A 39 1.26 -13.46 -6.14
C GLN A 39 1.11 -12.41 -7.24
N ILE A 40 1.70 -12.73 -8.39
CA ILE A 40 1.57 -11.97 -9.63
C ILE A 40 0.93 -12.90 -10.65
N ILE A 41 -0.11 -12.44 -11.33
CA ILE A 41 -0.76 -13.18 -12.42
C ILE A 41 -0.64 -12.33 -13.67
N HIS A 42 -0.06 -12.87 -14.73
CA HIS A 42 -0.08 -12.27 -16.06
C HIS A 42 -1.10 -13.04 -16.88
N SER A 43 -2.09 -12.35 -17.42
CA SER A 43 -3.08 -12.95 -18.32
C SER A 43 -2.84 -12.45 -19.73
N LYS A 44 -2.69 -13.36 -20.69
CA LYS A 44 -2.57 -13.04 -22.11
C LYS A 44 -3.51 -13.93 -22.92
N ASN A 45 -4.46 -13.35 -23.64
CA ASN A 45 -5.46 -14.05 -24.45
C ASN A 45 -6.19 -15.16 -23.65
N ASP A 46 -6.69 -14.82 -22.46
CA ASP A 46 -7.36 -15.75 -21.53
C ASP A 46 -6.51 -16.91 -21.01
N HIS A 47 -5.19 -16.80 -21.12
CA HIS A 47 -4.24 -17.74 -20.52
C HIS A 47 -3.54 -17.08 -19.32
N PRO A 48 -4.05 -17.29 -18.08
CA PRO A 48 -3.43 -16.76 -16.88
C PRO A 48 -2.23 -17.61 -16.45
N GLU A 49 -1.09 -16.95 -16.24
CA GLU A 49 0.13 -17.52 -15.69
C GLU A 49 0.47 -16.86 -14.35
N GLY A 50 0.50 -17.66 -13.28
CA GLY A 50 0.79 -17.20 -11.93
C GLY A 50 2.25 -17.41 -11.55
N THR A 51 2.84 -16.45 -10.83
CA THR A 51 4.16 -16.58 -10.22
C THR A 51 4.21 -15.98 -8.82
N ILE A 52 5.14 -16.47 -8.00
CA ILE A 52 5.39 -15.89 -6.68
C ILE A 52 6.00 -14.50 -6.86
N ALA A 53 5.49 -13.55 -6.09
CA ALA A 53 6.07 -12.22 -6.05
C ALA A 53 7.44 -12.23 -5.37
N THR A 54 8.44 -11.66 -6.03
CA THR A 54 9.76 -11.39 -5.47
C THR A 54 10.02 -9.89 -5.56
N VAL A 55 10.88 -9.36 -4.69
CA VAL A 55 11.26 -7.94 -4.74
C VAL A 55 11.75 -7.55 -6.15
N SER A 56 12.50 -8.43 -6.81
CA SER A 56 13.05 -8.19 -8.14
C SER A 56 11.96 -8.12 -9.22
N ASN A 57 11.05 -9.09 -9.29
CA ASN A 57 10.02 -9.10 -10.34
C ASN A 57 8.98 -7.98 -10.13
N VAL A 58 8.61 -7.68 -8.89
CA VAL A 58 7.71 -6.56 -8.56
C VAL A 58 8.35 -5.23 -8.93
N ASN A 59 9.63 -5.03 -8.59
CA ASN A 59 10.33 -3.81 -8.99
C ASN A 59 10.44 -3.68 -10.51
N LYS A 60 10.70 -4.77 -11.23
CA LYS A 60 10.75 -4.75 -12.70
C LYS A 60 9.41 -4.32 -13.30
N LEU A 61 8.29 -4.85 -12.79
CA LEU A 61 6.95 -4.59 -13.29
C LEU A 61 6.42 -3.20 -12.88
N THR A 62 6.79 -2.70 -11.71
CA THR A 62 6.36 -1.38 -11.21
C THR A 62 7.25 -0.24 -11.70
N LYS A 63 8.50 -0.50 -12.08
CA LYS A 63 9.43 0.51 -12.61
C LYS A 63 8.83 1.40 -13.71
N PRO A 64 8.16 0.87 -14.77
CA PRO A 64 7.57 1.73 -15.80
C PRO A 64 6.42 2.59 -15.29
N LEU A 65 5.81 2.24 -14.15
CA LEU A 65 4.72 3.00 -13.55
C LEU A 65 5.25 4.19 -12.74
N LYS A 66 6.46 4.12 -12.18
CA LYS A 66 6.90 5.11 -11.18
C LYS A 66 6.98 6.54 -11.74
N ASN A 67 6.59 7.51 -10.90
CA ASN A 67 6.63 8.95 -11.20
C ASN A 67 5.73 9.40 -12.36
N LYS A 68 4.80 8.57 -12.84
CA LYS A 68 3.83 9.03 -13.84
C LYS A 68 2.84 10.00 -13.21
N GLU A 69 2.41 10.98 -14.01
CA GLU A 69 1.30 11.86 -13.67
C GLU A 69 -0.03 11.09 -13.76
N VAL A 70 -0.87 11.23 -12.74
CA VAL A 70 -2.22 10.66 -12.73
C VAL A 70 -3.17 11.65 -13.40
N LYS A 71 -3.70 11.27 -14.57
CA LYS A 71 -4.59 12.12 -15.39
C LYS A 71 -6.00 12.22 -14.82
N SER A 72 -6.51 11.12 -14.30
CA SER A 72 -7.87 10.99 -13.77
C SER A 72 -7.89 9.95 -12.65
N VAL A 73 -8.90 10.06 -11.79
CA VAL A 73 -9.21 9.05 -10.78
C VAL A 73 -10.72 8.86 -10.77
N GLU A 74 -11.18 7.62 -10.89
CA GLU A 74 -12.59 7.27 -10.73
C GLU A 74 -12.76 6.32 -9.55
N HIS A 75 -13.86 6.47 -8.80
CA HIS A 75 -14.24 5.51 -7.76
C HIS A 75 -15.60 4.92 -8.08
N VAL A 76 -15.64 3.61 -8.24
CA VAL A 76 -16.83 2.88 -8.64
C VAL A 76 -17.21 1.89 -7.54
N ARG A 77 -18.47 2.00 -7.10
CA ARG A 77 -19.12 1.09 -6.15
C ARG A 77 -20.25 0.35 -6.83
N ARG A 78 -20.36 -0.95 -6.59
CA ARG A 78 -21.46 -1.79 -7.08
C ARG A 78 -22.11 -2.55 -5.93
N ASP A 79 -23.44 -2.64 -5.96
CA ASP A 79 -24.24 -3.32 -4.92
C ASP A 79 -24.24 -4.87 -5.04
N HIS A 80 -23.59 -5.42 -6.06
CA HIS A 80 -23.41 -6.84 -6.32
C HIS A 80 -21.92 -7.11 -6.61
N ASN A 81 -21.50 -8.39 -6.65
CA ASN A 81 -20.11 -8.77 -7.00
C ASN A 81 -19.61 -7.95 -8.20
N LEU A 82 -18.42 -7.33 -8.07
CA LEU A 82 -17.76 -6.65 -9.18
C LEU A 82 -17.68 -7.61 -10.37
N MET A 83 -18.33 -7.23 -11.46
CA MET A 83 -17.69 -7.43 -12.75
C MET A 83 -16.60 -6.37 -12.83
N ILE A 84 -15.35 -6.82 -12.76
CA ILE A 84 -14.18 -6.02 -13.14
C ILE A 84 -14.48 -5.44 -14.54
N PRO A 85 -14.13 -4.17 -14.83
CA PRO A 85 -14.28 -3.61 -16.18
C PRO A 85 -13.69 -4.55 -17.23
N ASP A 86 -14.18 -4.47 -18.48
CA ASP A 86 -13.60 -5.23 -19.62
C ASP A 86 -12.11 -4.94 -19.67
N LEU A 87 -11.33 -5.87 -19.11
CA LEU A 87 -9.88 -5.82 -19.15
C LEU A 87 -9.43 -6.10 -20.56
N SER A 88 -8.30 -5.53 -20.96
CA SER A 88 -7.67 -5.94 -22.21
C SER A 88 -7.32 -7.44 -22.17
N SER A 89 -7.00 -8.01 -23.33
CA SER A 89 -6.54 -9.39 -23.36
C SER A 89 -5.12 -9.58 -22.79
N ASP A 90 -4.42 -8.52 -22.36
CA ASP A 90 -3.06 -8.56 -21.83
C ASP A 90 -2.92 -7.66 -20.58
N PHE A 91 -3.12 -8.24 -19.39
CA PHE A 91 -3.08 -7.51 -18.12
C PHE A 91 -2.28 -8.24 -17.04
N THR A 92 -1.74 -7.46 -16.11
CA THR A 92 -1.03 -8.00 -14.94
C THR A 92 -1.80 -7.71 -13.66
N LEU A 93 -1.89 -8.70 -12.78
CA LEU A 93 -2.56 -8.61 -11.49
C LEU A 93 -1.58 -8.85 -10.36
N PHE A 94 -1.64 -8.01 -9.33
CA PHE A 94 -0.95 -8.16 -8.06
C PHE A 94 -1.98 -8.43 -6.96
N ASP A 95 -1.87 -9.58 -6.31
CA ASP A 95 -2.72 -9.94 -5.17
C ASP A 95 -1.92 -9.85 -3.87
N PHE A 96 -2.50 -9.17 -2.89
CA PHE A 96 -1.95 -8.96 -1.56
C PHE A 96 -2.75 -9.78 -0.54
N THR A 97 -2.08 -10.28 0.50
CA THR A 97 -2.73 -11.00 1.61
C THR A 97 -3.30 -10.07 2.68
N TYR A 98 -3.09 -8.76 2.52
CA TYR A 98 -3.49 -7.70 3.44
C TYR A 98 -4.10 -6.54 2.68
N ASP A 99 -4.98 -5.81 3.35
CA ASP A 99 -5.61 -4.62 2.79
C ASP A 99 -4.66 -3.42 2.95
N LEU A 100 -4.43 -2.69 1.87
CA LEU A 100 -3.47 -1.59 1.78
C LEU A 100 -4.18 -0.29 1.40
N PRO A 101 -3.90 0.83 2.08
CA PRO A 101 -4.40 2.13 1.63
C PRO A 101 -3.82 2.47 0.25
N LEU A 102 -4.69 2.86 -0.69
CA LEU A 102 -4.27 3.21 -2.05
C LEU A 102 -3.24 4.35 -2.07
N SER A 103 -3.46 5.37 -1.23
CA SER A 103 -2.51 6.48 -1.06
C SER A 103 -1.11 6.01 -0.65
N THR A 104 -1.02 4.96 0.17
CA THR A 104 0.27 4.39 0.61
C THR A 104 0.97 3.72 -0.55
N TYR A 105 0.27 2.91 -1.36
CA TYR A 105 0.86 2.26 -2.52
C TYR A 105 1.36 3.28 -3.56
N LEU A 106 0.50 4.26 -3.90
CA LEU A 106 0.85 5.31 -4.85
C LEU A 106 2.07 6.11 -4.37
N GLY A 107 2.07 6.55 -3.11
CA GLY A 107 3.16 7.36 -2.56
C GLY A 107 4.46 6.59 -2.35
N GLN A 108 4.42 5.39 -1.76
CA GLN A 108 5.64 4.67 -1.35
C GLN A 108 6.20 3.76 -2.45
N VAL A 109 5.34 3.13 -3.26
CA VAL A 109 5.78 2.17 -4.28
C VAL A 109 5.98 2.86 -5.62
N LEU A 110 5.02 3.68 -6.03
CA LEU A 110 5.00 4.31 -7.35
C LEU A 110 5.56 5.74 -7.35
N ASN A 111 5.79 6.35 -6.19
CA ASN A 111 6.16 7.77 -6.08
C ASN A 111 5.24 8.69 -6.90
N MET A 112 3.94 8.45 -6.77
CA MET A 112 2.87 9.22 -7.41
C MET A 112 2.11 10.02 -6.36
N ASN A 113 1.68 11.22 -6.74
CA ASN A 113 0.73 12.00 -5.96
C ASN A 113 -0.58 12.08 -6.73
N ALA A 114 -1.66 11.54 -6.16
CA ALA A 114 -2.98 11.51 -6.77
C ALA A 114 -4.05 11.78 -5.71
N LYS A 115 -5.10 12.50 -6.12
CA LYS A 115 -6.28 12.70 -5.28
C LYS A 115 -7.18 11.47 -5.37
N VAL A 116 -6.90 10.48 -4.53
CA VAL A 116 -7.72 9.26 -4.40
C VAL A 116 -8.74 9.40 -3.26
N PRO A 117 -9.84 8.62 -3.26
CA PRO A 117 -10.79 8.62 -2.16
C PRO A 117 -10.09 8.35 -0.82
N ASN A 118 -10.43 9.15 0.19
CA ASN A 118 -9.89 8.98 1.53
C ASN A 118 -10.23 7.58 2.06
N HIS A 119 -9.26 6.90 2.66
CA HIS A 119 -9.41 5.59 3.30
C HIS A 119 -9.81 4.44 2.36
N PHE A 120 -9.65 4.58 1.04
CA PHE A 120 -9.83 3.44 0.14
C PHE A 120 -8.69 2.43 0.32
N ASN A 121 -9.06 1.21 0.73
CA ASN A 121 -8.13 0.09 0.89
C ASN A 121 -8.39 -0.96 -0.18
N PHE A 122 -7.31 -1.54 -0.70
CA PHE A 122 -7.36 -2.58 -1.72
C PHE A 122 -6.46 -3.74 -1.33
N ASN A 123 -6.71 -4.91 -1.90
CA ASN A 123 -5.76 -6.04 -1.81
C ASN A 123 -5.51 -6.70 -3.17
N ARG A 124 -6.02 -6.11 -4.25
CA ARG A 124 -5.74 -6.50 -5.61
C ARG A 124 -5.51 -5.25 -6.45
N LEU A 125 -4.39 -5.21 -7.16
CA LEU A 125 -4.09 -4.19 -8.16
C LEU A 125 -4.06 -4.85 -9.54
N VAL A 126 -4.80 -4.31 -10.50
CA VAL A 126 -4.69 -4.70 -11.91
C VAL A 126 -3.98 -3.58 -12.65
N ILE A 127 -3.00 -3.94 -13.46
CA ILE A 127 -2.26 -3.08 -14.37
C ILE A 127 -2.70 -3.48 -15.77
N ASP A 128 -3.35 -2.56 -16.47
CA ASP A 128 -3.91 -2.77 -17.80
C ASP A 128 -3.65 -1.57 -18.70
N HIS A 129 -4.07 -1.66 -19.96
CA HIS A 129 -4.06 -0.55 -20.93
C HIS A 129 -5.48 -0.30 -21.45
N ASP A 130 -5.86 0.97 -21.56
CA ASP A 130 -7.10 1.36 -22.22
C ASP A 130 -6.97 1.30 -23.76
N ALA A 131 -8.06 1.63 -24.47
CA ALA A 131 -8.11 1.63 -25.93
C ALA A 131 -7.12 2.62 -26.59
N ASP A 132 -6.66 3.62 -25.84
CA ASP A 132 -5.71 4.65 -26.28
C ASP A 132 -4.26 4.34 -25.82
N ASP A 133 -4.00 3.11 -25.35
CA ASP A 133 -2.72 2.63 -24.82
C ASP A 133 -2.22 3.41 -23.58
N ASN A 134 -3.13 4.05 -22.84
CA ASN A 134 -2.78 4.59 -21.52
C ASN A 134 -2.79 3.47 -20.48
N ILE A 135 -1.82 3.51 -19.57
CA ILE A 135 -1.80 2.59 -18.42
C ILE A 135 -2.94 2.97 -17.47
N VAL A 136 -3.77 1.99 -17.11
CA VAL A 136 -4.82 2.10 -16.10
C VAL A 136 -4.51 1.20 -14.92
N LEU A 137 -4.71 1.70 -13.70
CA LEU A 137 -4.44 0.98 -12.46
C LEU A 137 -5.73 0.74 -11.69
N TYR A 138 -6.27 -0.47 -11.73
CA TYR A 138 -7.48 -0.80 -10.96
C TYR A 138 -7.10 -1.33 -9.57
N ALA A 139 -7.30 -0.50 -8.54
CA ALA A 139 -7.20 -0.92 -7.14
C ALA A 139 -8.56 -1.45 -6.65
N ILE A 140 -8.64 -2.74 -6.34
CA ILE A 140 -9.89 -3.45 -6.04
C ILE A 140 -9.98 -3.80 -4.55
N SER A 141 -11.10 -3.45 -3.91
CA SER A 141 -11.39 -3.72 -2.50
C SER A 141 -11.48 -5.21 -2.20
N LYS A 142 -11.25 -5.59 -0.94
CA LYS A 142 -11.28 -6.99 -0.49
C LYS A 142 -12.58 -7.72 -0.78
N ASP A 143 -13.71 -7.05 -0.56
CA ASP A 143 -15.04 -7.59 -0.77
C ASP A 143 -15.46 -7.60 -2.25
N ARG A 144 -14.62 -7.03 -3.13
CA ARG A 144 -14.88 -6.93 -4.57
C ARG A 144 -16.21 -6.22 -4.85
N HIS A 145 -16.53 -5.17 -4.09
CA HIS A 145 -17.66 -4.27 -4.36
C HIS A 145 -17.24 -2.87 -4.81
N ASP A 146 -16.01 -2.47 -4.50
CA ASP A 146 -15.46 -1.17 -4.84
C ASP A 146 -14.14 -1.30 -5.61
N TYR A 147 -13.92 -0.40 -6.56
CA TYR A 147 -12.61 -0.19 -7.16
C TYR A 147 -12.33 1.28 -7.46
N VAL A 148 -11.05 1.62 -7.47
CA VAL A 148 -10.54 2.92 -7.93
C VAL A 148 -9.67 2.69 -9.16
N ASN A 149 -9.83 3.50 -10.22
CA ASN A 149 -9.00 3.47 -11.44
C ASN A 149 -8.31 4.81 -11.71
#